data_AF-A0A396ZWN8-F1
#
_entry.id   AF-A0A396ZWN8-F1
#
_cell.length_a   1.000
_cell.length_b   1.000
_cell.length_c   1.000
_cell.angle_alpha   90.00
_cell.angle_beta   90.00
_cell.angle_gamma   90.00
#
_symmetry.space_group_name_H-M   'P 1'
#
loop_
_entity.id
_entity.type
_entity.pdbx_description
1 polymer ?
#
loop_
_entity_poly.entity_id
_entity_poly.type
_entity_poly.pdbx_seq_one_letter_code
_entity_poly.pdbx_strand_id
1 'polypeptide(L)'
;MDASTAARIKQFVKLRRRRSLSYDEKLDILWLQATLREQGNLDVTGAIVRLLGRAKKNVQGVLAEFNTLGDLSVAEPPSNTTNHRTTVPKTRAVRDLVRTFIRDRSVTRTRTVGKDVLALLKEHNVVSVDVSCKKSYGSCLRAVQSYLAKQGYARGKRVGTTEYRMSKSHEDARDAYVGMMVPTVMMSPRRPVVYLDESFVHHHYSSYADSLYHPDDPMRMSKH
;
A
#
# COMPACT_ATOMS: atom_id res chain seq x y z
N MET A 1 5.37 -50.47 -24.69
CA MET A 1 5.14 -49.61 -23.52
C MET A 1 3.64 -49.48 -23.36
N ASP A 2 3.11 -49.74 -22.16
CA ASP A 2 1.68 -49.65 -21.85
C ASP A 2 1.18 -48.19 -21.85
N ALA A 3 -0.10 -47.99 -22.18
CA ALA A 3 -0.70 -46.67 -22.27
C ALA A 3 -0.66 -45.89 -20.94
N SER A 4 -0.75 -46.60 -19.81
CA SER A 4 -0.64 -46.04 -18.46
C SER A 4 0.74 -45.46 -18.18
N THR A 5 1.81 -46.21 -18.48
CA THR A 5 3.18 -45.70 -18.32
C THR A 5 3.45 -44.50 -19.23
N ALA A 6 2.98 -44.53 -20.48
CA ALA A 6 3.12 -43.40 -21.41
C ALA A 6 2.39 -42.14 -20.90
N ALA A 7 1.20 -42.28 -20.33
CA ALA A 7 0.45 -41.17 -19.73
C ALA A 7 1.17 -40.59 -18.51
N ARG A 8 1.72 -41.44 -17.64
CA ARG A 8 2.49 -41.04 -16.45
C ARG A 8 3.73 -40.22 -16.82
N ILE A 9 4.47 -40.63 -17.86
CA ILE A 9 5.63 -39.89 -18.37
C ILE A 9 5.21 -38.50 -18.87
N LYS A 10 4.15 -38.42 -19.69
CA LYS A 10 3.64 -37.15 -20.22
C LYS A 10 3.22 -36.19 -19.10
N GLN A 11 2.59 -36.70 -18.04
CA GLN A 11 2.17 -35.90 -16.89
C GLN A 11 3.38 -35.39 -16.08
N PHE A 12 4.38 -36.23 -15.86
CA PHE A 12 5.63 -35.84 -15.20
C PHE A 12 6.33 -34.68 -15.93
N VAL A 13 6.44 -34.77 -17.25
CA VAL A 13 7.04 -33.71 -18.08
C VAL A 13 6.20 -32.42 -17.98
N LYS A 14 4.87 -32.50 -18.12
CA LYS A 14 3.99 -31.32 -18.01
C LYS A 14 4.13 -30.58 -16.67
N LEU A 15 4.36 -31.30 -15.58
CA LEU A 15 4.45 -30.72 -14.24
C LEU A 15 5.77 -29.99 -14.00
N ARG A 16 6.89 -30.50 -14.54
CA ARG A 16 8.22 -29.91 -14.34
C ARG A 16 8.62 -28.88 -15.38
N ARG A 17 7.96 -28.87 -16.53
CA ARG A 17 8.32 -28.01 -17.65
C ARG A 17 7.89 -26.58 -17.40
N ARG A 18 8.80 -25.62 -17.62
CA ARG A 18 8.52 -24.19 -17.48
C ARG A 18 7.52 -23.72 -18.56
N ARG A 19 6.78 -22.65 -18.23
CA ARG A 19 5.85 -22.01 -19.16
C ARG A 19 6.58 -21.24 -20.27
N SER A 20 7.71 -20.62 -19.96
CA SER A 20 8.62 -20.04 -20.95
C SER A 20 9.40 -21.14 -21.66
N LEU A 21 9.66 -20.96 -22.96
CA LEU A 21 10.55 -21.84 -23.73
C LEU A 21 12.01 -21.44 -23.47
N SER A 22 12.87 -22.42 -23.21
CA SER A 22 14.31 -22.21 -23.19
C SER A 22 14.87 -22.06 -24.61
N TYR A 23 16.11 -21.62 -24.72
CA TYR A 23 16.81 -21.50 -26.00
C TYR A 23 16.89 -22.85 -26.72
N ASP A 24 17.33 -23.89 -26.01
CA ASP A 24 17.43 -25.26 -26.54
C ASP A 24 16.08 -25.77 -27.06
N GLU A 25 14.99 -25.51 -26.35
CA GLU A 25 13.65 -25.92 -26.80
C GLU A 25 13.20 -25.17 -28.06
N LYS A 26 13.65 -23.93 -28.26
CA LYS A 26 13.38 -23.20 -29.51
C LYS A 26 14.20 -23.76 -30.67
N LEU A 27 15.46 -24.14 -30.43
CA LEU A 27 16.30 -24.82 -31.42
C LEU A 27 15.70 -26.15 -31.85
N ASP A 28 15.25 -26.98 -30.90
CA ASP A 28 14.60 -28.26 -31.20
C ASP A 28 13.34 -28.07 -32.07
N ILE A 29 12.56 -27.02 -31.78
CA ILE A 29 11.38 -26.66 -32.58
C ILE A 29 11.77 -26.27 -34.01
N LEU A 30 12.82 -25.46 -34.19
CA LEU A 30 13.30 -25.07 -35.51
C LEU A 30 13.85 -26.26 -36.30
N TRP A 31 14.63 -27.11 -35.65
CA TRP A 31 15.16 -28.32 -36.26
C TRP A 31 14.03 -29.23 -36.76
N LEU A 32 13.00 -29.43 -35.92
CA LEU A 32 11.82 -30.21 -36.31
C LEU A 32 11.00 -29.54 -37.42
N GLN A 33 10.93 -28.20 -37.45
CA GLN A 33 10.29 -27.49 -38.56
C GLN A 33 11.02 -27.74 -39.88
N ALA A 34 12.36 -27.68 -39.89
CA ALA A 34 13.15 -27.90 -41.10
C ALA A 34 13.02 -29.35 -41.60
N THR A 35 13.30 -30.31 -40.72
CA THR A 35 13.29 -31.75 -41.06
C THR A 35 11.93 -32.25 -41.55
N LEU A 36 10.83 -31.83 -40.91
CA LEU A 36 9.49 -32.25 -41.33
C LEU A 36 9.06 -31.60 -42.66
N ARG A 37 9.56 -30.40 -42.97
CA ARG A 37 9.33 -29.74 -44.27
C ARG A 37 10.12 -30.41 -45.39
N GLU A 38 11.37 -30.79 -45.12
CA GLU A 38 12.18 -31.57 -46.05
C GLU A 38 11.54 -32.92 -46.40
N GLN A 39 10.90 -33.56 -45.41
CA GLN A 39 10.15 -34.81 -45.60
C GLN A 39 8.80 -34.62 -46.31
N GLY A 40 8.40 -33.40 -46.67
CA GLY A 40 7.15 -33.12 -47.39
C GLY A 40 5.89 -33.30 -46.56
N ASN A 41 5.96 -33.23 -45.22
CA ASN A 41 4.76 -33.33 -44.38
C ASN A 41 3.83 -32.13 -44.60
N LEU A 42 2.54 -32.41 -44.81
CA LEU A 42 1.52 -31.36 -45.01
C LEU A 42 1.20 -30.57 -43.72
N ASP A 43 1.21 -31.23 -42.55
CA ASP A 43 0.95 -30.59 -41.24
C ASP A 43 2.15 -30.67 -40.29
N VAL A 44 3.21 -29.95 -40.65
CA VAL A 44 4.44 -29.84 -39.85
C VAL A 44 4.16 -29.31 -38.44
N THR A 45 3.31 -28.29 -38.33
CA THR A 45 3.05 -27.65 -37.03
C THR A 45 2.27 -28.58 -36.11
N GLY A 46 1.24 -29.27 -36.60
CA GLY A 46 0.50 -30.25 -35.81
C GLY A 46 1.31 -31.48 -35.42
N ALA A 47 2.25 -31.92 -36.28
CA ALA A 47 3.21 -32.97 -35.93
C ALA A 47 4.10 -32.54 -34.75
N ILE A 48 4.68 -31.33 -34.80
CA ILE A 48 5.54 -30.81 -33.72
C ILE A 48 4.75 -30.63 -32.42
N VAL A 49 3.52 -30.12 -32.48
CA VAL A 49 2.63 -30.00 -31.31
C VAL A 49 2.40 -31.36 -30.66
N ARG A 50 2.20 -32.42 -31.44
CA ARG A 50 2.02 -33.79 -30.93
C ARG A 50 3.31 -34.37 -30.33
N LEU A 51 4.46 -34.14 -30.99
CA LEU A 51 5.75 -34.67 -30.56
C LEU A 51 6.28 -33.97 -29.31
N LEU A 52 6.29 -32.64 -29.31
CA LEU A 52 6.84 -31.84 -28.21
C LEU A 52 5.82 -31.47 -27.13
N GLY A 53 4.52 -31.59 -27.40
CA GLY A 53 3.46 -31.22 -26.46
C GLY A 53 3.40 -29.70 -26.17
N ARG A 54 3.88 -28.86 -27.09
CA ARG A 54 3.82 -27.39 -27.00
C ARG A 54 2.61 -26.86 -27.76
N ALA A 55 2.07 -25.73 -27.32
CA ALA A 55 0.92 -25.11 -28.00
C ALA A 55 1.29 -24.65 -29.42
N LYS A 56 0.35 -24.77 -30.35
CA LYS A 56 0.51 -24.36 -31.76
C LYS A 56 1.04 -22.94 -31.91
N LYS A 57 0.51 -22.00 -31.12
CA LYS A 57 0.94 -20.59 -31.10
C LYS A 57 2.44 -20.43 -30.82
N ASN A 58 2.99 -21.23 -29.89
CA ASN A 58 4.40 -21.12 -29.52
C ASN A 58 5.29 -21.67 -30.63
N VAL A 59 4.92 -22.81 -31.24
CA VAL A 59 5.66 -23.41 -32.36
C VAL A 59 5.70 -22.47 -33.57
N GLN A 60 4.57 -21.87 -33.91
CA GLN A 60 4.48 -20.89 -35.00
C GLN A 60 5.24 -19.59 -34.67
N GLY A 61 5.17 -19.15 -33.41
CA GLY A 61 5.89 -17.96 -32.93
C GLY A 61 7.40 -18.11 -33.07
N VAL A 62 7.97 -19.27 -32.72
CA VAL A 62 9.41 -19.54 -32.85
C VAL A 62 9.86 -19.47 -34.32
N LEU A 63 9.08 -20.07 -35.23
CA LEU A 63 9.39 -19.99 -36.66
C LEU A 63 9.30 -18.56 -37.20
N ALA A 64 8.29 -17.79 -36.77
CA ALA A 64 8.13 -16.39 -37.16
C ALA A 64 9.26 -15.51 -36.63
N GLU A 65 9.68 -15.71 -35.39
CA GLU A 65 10.81 -15.03 -34.76
C GLU A 65 12.10 -15.28 -35.55
N PHE A 66 12.41 -16.54 -35.87
CA PHE A 66 13.57 -16.87 -36.67
C PHE A 66 13.52 -16.28 -38.09
N ASN A 67 12.37 -16.35 -38.76
CA ASN A 67 12.21 -15.78 -40.11
C ASN A 67 12.32 -14.25 -40.14
N THR A 68 12.05 -13.56 -39.03
CA THR A 68 12.08 -12.09 -38.97
C THR A 68 13.43 -11.55 -38.49
N LEU A 69 14.05 -12.20 -37.50
CA LEU A 69 15.28 -11.73 -36.85
C LEU A 69 16.53 -12.51 -37.31
N GLY A 70 16.38 -13.73 -37.81
CA GLY A 70 17.49 -14.65 -38.10
C GLY A 70 18.12 -15.27 -36.85
N ASP A 71 17.57 -14.99 -35.66
CA ASP A 71 18.07 -15.47 -34.38
C ASP A 71 16.89 -15.74 -33.42
N LEU A 72 17.15 -16.45 -32.32
CA LEU A 72 16.17 -16.81 -31.30
C LEU A 72 16.49 -16.12 -29.98
N SER A 73 15.51 -15.46 -29.36
CA SER A 73 15.69 -14.82 -28.05
C SER A 73 14.90 -15.53 -26.96
N VAL A 74 15.47 -15.75 -25.77
CA VAL A 74 14.71 -16.32 -24.65
C VAL A 74 13.98 -15.19 -23.92
N ALA A 75 12.66 -15.31 -23.80
CA ALA A 75 11.89 -14.40 -22.97
C ALA A 75 12.31 -14.57 -21.51
N GLU A 76 12.72 -13.47 -20.87
CA GLU A 76 13.03 -13.46 -19.45
C GLU A 76 11.79 -13.91 -18.65
N PRO A 77 11.98 -14.70 -17.57
CA PRO A 77 10.88 -15.07 -16.70
C PRO A 77 10.22 -13.79 -16.14
N PRO A 78 8.89 -13.78 -15.97
CA PRO A 78 8.20 -12.64 -15.39
C PRO A 78 8.78 -12.38 -13.99
N SER A 79 9.47 -11.26 -13.84
CA SER A 79 10.09 -10.82 -12.61
C SER A 79 9.32 -9.62 -12.06
N ASN A 80 9.05 -9.62 -10.75
CA ASN A 80 8.39 -8.51 -10.05
C ASN A 80 9.35 -7.31 -9.82
N THR A 81 10.43 -7.19 -10.60
CA THR A 81 11.44 -6.14 -10.47
C THR A 81 11.06 -4.84 -11.17
N THR A 82 9.96 -4.82 -11.93
CA THR A 82 9.48 -3.61 -12.59
C THR A 82 8.72 -2.73 -11.60
N ASN A 83 9.34 -1.61 -11.21
CA ASN A 83 8.68 -0.60 -10.39
C ASN A 83 7.67 0.16 -11.24
N HIS A 84 6.38 -0.12 -11.06
CA HIS A 84 5.34 0.66 -11.71
C HIS A 84 5.28 2.08 -11.13
N ARG A 85 5.04 3.07 -12.00
CA ARG A 85 4.85 4.46 -11.60
C ARG A 85 3.66 4.55 -10.63
N THR A 86 3.91 5.01 -9.41
CA THR A 86 2.86 5.20 -8.41
C THR A 86 2.12 6.52 -8.65
N THR A 87 0.80 6.52 -8.42
CA THR A 87 -0.06 7.72 -8.54
C THR A 87 0.40 8.86 -7.64
N VAL A 88 0.91 8.55 -6.45
CA VAL A 88 1.55 9.51 -5.56
C VAL A 88 3.06 9.27 -5.59
N PRO A 89 3.88 10.24 -6.04
CA PRO A 89 5.33 10.12 -5.99
C PRO A 89 5.84 10.04 -4.54
N LYS A 90 6.79 9.15 -4.27
CA LYS A 90 7.44 9.03 -2.94
C LYS A 90 8.62 10.00 -2.78
N THR A 91 8.52 11.20 -3.33
CA THR A 91 9.60 12.19 -3.23
C THR A 91 9.63 12.83 -1.84
N ARG A 92 10.80 13.36 -1.44
CA ARG A 92 10.94 14.06 -0.15
C ARG A 92 10.00 15.27 -0.06
N ALA A 93 9.89 16.06 -1.13
CA ALA A 93 9.01 17.23 -1.18
C ALA A 93 7.55 16.88 -0.87
N VAL A 94 7.02 15.80 -1.47
CA VAL A 94 5.64 15.35 -1.22
C VAL A 94 5.47 14.83 0.21
N ARG A 95 6.46 14.15 0.77
CA ARG A 95 6.44 13.72 2.18
C ARG A 95 6.40 14.90 3.15
N ASP A 96 7.26 15.89 2.92
CA ASP A 96 7.37 17.06 3.80
C ASP A 96 6.09 17.94 3.71
N LEU A 97 5.51 18.06 2.52
CA LEU A 97 4.23 18.74 2.29
C LEU A 97 3.06 18.07 3.01
N VAL A 98 2.93 16.74 2.89
CA VAL A 98 1.87 16.00 3.60
C VAL A 98 2.07 16.06 5.12
N ARG A 99 3.32 15.96 5.58
CA ARG A 99 3.65 16.03 7.01
C ARG A 99 3.31 17.38 7.61
N THR A 100 3.73 18.48 6.97
CA THR A 100 3.47 19.85 7.44
C THR A 100 1.97 20.12 7.49
N PHE A 101 1.23 19.77 6.43
CA PHE A 101 -0.23 19.91 6.42
C PHE A 101 -0.95 19.18 7.55
N ILE A 102 -0.60 17.90 7.80
CA ILE A 102 -1.20 17.12 8.90
C ILE A 102 -0.80 17.73 10.25
N ARG A 103 0.45 18.19 10.39
CA ARG A 103 0.91 18.84 11.61
C ARG A 103 0.17 20.15 11.87
N ASP A 104 0.00 21.03 10.90
CA ASP A 104 -0.68 22.32 11.07
C ASP A 104 -2.15 22.14 11.46
N ARG A 105 -2.85 21.25 10.74
CA ARG A 105 -4.24 20.92 11.05
C ARG A 105 -4.43 20.22 12.40
N SER A 106 -3.44 19.42 12.81
CA SER A 106 -3.46 18.86 14.17
C SER A 106 -3.26 19.92 15.26
N VAL A 107 -2.61 21.08 14.98
CA VAL A 107 -2.55 22.21 15.94
C VAL A 107 -3.94 22.74 16.22
N THR A 108 -4.69 22.98 15.15
CA THR A 108 -6.00 23.63 15.19
C THR A 108 -7.12 22.65 15.56
N ARG A 109 -6.77 21.40 15.91
CA ARG A 109 -7.72 20.29 16.15
C ARG A 109 -8.72 20.09 15.02
N THR A 110 -8.33 20.45 13.79
CA THR A 110 -9.17 20.24 12.62
C THR A 110 -9.10 18.78 12.19
N ARG A 111 -10.26 18.18 11.89
CA ARG A 111 -10.34 16.79 11.44
C ARG A 111 -9.60 16.63 10.11
N THR A 112 -8.66 15.67 10.05
CA THR A 112 -7.89 15.36 8.83
C THR A 112 -8.11 13.93 8.38
N VAL A 113 -8.57 13.76 7.15
CA VAL A 113 -8.84 12.46 6.51
C VAL A 113 -8.07 12.39 5.20
N GLY A 114 -7.89 11.18 4.65
CA GLY A 114 -7.24 10.99 3.34
C GLY A 114 -7.90 11.79 2.19
N LYS A 115 -9.16 12.21 2.34
CA LYS A 115 -9.83 13.13 1.40
C LYS A 115 -9.20 14.53 1.42
N ASP A 116 -8.86 15.05 2.60
CA ASP A 116 -8.20 16.35 2.74
C ASP A 116 -6.78 16.32 2.16
N VAL A 117 -6.06 15.22 2.38
CA VAL A 117 -4.73 15.00 1.79
C VAL A 117 -4.83 14.89 0.27
N LEU A 118 -5.86 14.25 -0.27
CA LEU A 118 -6.10 14.19 -1.71
C LEU A 118 -6.37 15.58 -2.30
N ALA A 119 -7.15 16.42 -1.61
CA ALA A 119 -7.44 17.78 -2.05
C ALA A 119 -6.15 18.63 -2.10
N LEU A 120 -5.31 18.54 -1.07
CA LEU A 120 -4.00 19.20 -1.02
C LEU A 120 -3.07 18.75 -2.16
N LEU A 121 -2.99 17.45 -2.41
CA LEU A 121 -2.14 16.91 -3.48
C LEU A 121 -2.62 17.31 -4.88
N LYS A 122 -3.92 17.55 -5.04
CA LYS A 122 -4.49 18.12 -6.26
C LYS A 122 -4.13 19.59 -6.41
N GLU A 123 -4.27 20.38 -5.33
CA GLU A 123 -3.95 21.82 -5.31
C GLU A 123 -2.49 22.10 -5.66
N HIS A 124 -1.57 21.26 -5.16
CA HIS A 124 -0.14 21.35 -5.47
C HIS A 124 0.26 20.66 -6.80
N ASN A 125 -0.70 20.28 -7.65
CA ASN A 125 -0.49 19.61 -8.94
C ASN A 125 0.37 18.32 -8.89
N VAL A 126 0.39 17.64 -7.73
CA VAL A 126 1.12 16.37 -7.55
C VAL A 126 0.32 15.19 -8.10
N VAL A 127 -1.01 15.25 -7.99
CA VAL A 127 -1.92 14.22 -8.49
C VAL A 127 -2.98 14.87 -9.38
N SER A 128 -3.07 14.39 -10.62
CA SER A 128 -4.18 14.75 -11.52
C SER A 128 -5.38 13.87 -11.21
N VAL A 129 -6.47 14.48 -10.70
CA VAL A 129 -7.75 13.79 -10.45
C VAL A 129 -8.88 14.62 -11.03
N ASP A 130 -9.64 13.99 -11.90
CA ASP A 130 -10.95 14.47 -12.29
C ASP A 130 -11.97 14.15 -11.17
N VAL A 131 -12.50 15.20 -10.56
CA VAL A 131 -13.44 15.11 -9.43
C VAL A 131 -14.84 14.70 -9.90
N SER A 132 -15.17 14.91 -11.16
CA SER A 132 -16.46 14.53 -11.74
C SER A 132 -16.59 13.01 -11.94
N CYS A 133 -15.47 12.33 -12.21
CA CYS A 133 -15.43 10.90 -12.40
C CYS A 133 -15.26 10.13 -11.07
N LYS A 134 -16.37 9.59 -10.54
CA LYS A 134 -16.41 8.80 -9.29
C LYS A 134 -15.40 7.63 -9.26
N LYS A 135 -15.14 6.99 -10.41
CA LYS A 135 -14.18 5.88 -10.52
C LYS A 135 -12.74 6.36 -10.36
N SER A 136 -12.35 7.42 -11.08
CA SER A 136 -11.01 8.02 -11.03
C SER A 136 -10.71 8.58 -9.64
N TYR A 137 -11.67 9.30 -9.07
CA TYR A 137 -11.58 9.81 -7.70
C TYR A 137 -11.39 8.68 -6.68
N GLY A 138 -12.18 7.60 -6.78
CA GLY A 138 -12.08 6.44 -5.90
C GLY A 138 -10.74 5.70 -6.01
N SER A 139 -10.17 5.56 -7.21
CA SER A 139 -8.83 4.98 -7.37
C SER A 139 -7.74 5.87 -6.76
N CYS A 140 -7.80 7.18 -6.97
CA CYS A 140 -6.82 8.12 -6.43
C CYS A 140 -6.88 8.20 -4.91
N LEU A 141 -8.09 8.19 -4.32
CA LEU A 141 -8.26 8.14 -2.86
C LEU A 141 -7.62 6.88 -2.26
N ARG A 142 -7.85 5.71 -2.87
CA ARG A 142 -7.23 4.45 -2.42
C ARG A 142 -5.70 4.48 -2.55
N ALA A 143 -5.18 5.11 -3.59
CA ALA A 143 -3.74 5.31 -3.77
C ALA A 143 -3.15 6.22 -2.67
N VAL A 144 -3.82 7.32 -2.33
CA VAL A 144 -3.42 8.21 -1.22
C VAL A 144 -3.49 7.50 0.13
N GLN A 145 -4.56 6.74 0.41
CA GLN A 145 -4.68 5.96 1.63
C GLN A 145 -3.55 4.92 1.76
N SER A 146 -3.24 4.21 0.67
CA SER A 146 -2.13 3.25 0.63
C SER A 146 -0.78 3.94 0.80
N TYR A 147 -0.61 5.15 0.26
CA TYR A 147 0.59 5.96 0.47
C TYR A 147 0.75 6.35 1.93
N LEU A 148 -0.31 6.86 2.57
CA LEU A 148 -0.29 7.26 3.98
C LEU A 148 0.04 6.08 4.90
N ALA A 149 -0.58 4.92 4.67
CA ALA A 149 -0.27 3.70 5.42
C ALA A 149 1.20 3.29 5.27
N LYS A 150 1.76 3.36 4.06
CA LYS A 150 3.19 3.07 3.80
C LYS A 150 4.14 4.08 4.45
N GLN A 151 3.68 5.32 4.67
CA GLN A 151 4.46 6.34 5.39
C GLN A 151 4.30 6.22 6.91
N GLY A 152 3.51 5.26 7.42
CA GLY A 152 3.34 5.05 8.86
C GLY A 152 2.27 5.92 9.52
N TYR A 153 1.45 6.66 8.74
CA TYR A 153 0.35 7.41 9.33
C TYR A 153 -0.75 6.46 9.81
N ALA A 154 -1.18 6.67 11.04
CA ALA A 154 -2.28 5.95 11.65
C ALA A 154 -3.53 6.85 11.69
N ARG A 155 -4.68 6.19 11.81
CA ARG A 155 -5.98 6.85 12.00
C ARG A 155 -6.65 6.18 13.19
N GLY A 156 -7.17 6.97 14.11
CA GLY A 156 -7.82 6.40 15.29
C GLY A 156 -7.45 7.12 16.58
N LYS A 157 -7.90 6.52 17.68
CA LYS A 157 -7.45 6.88 19.02
C LYS A 157 -5.95 6.60 19.16
N ARG A 158 -5.19 7.60 19.59
CA ARG A 158 -3.76 7.41 19.91
C ARG A 158 -3.65 6.50 21.13
N VAL A 159 -2.76 5.52 21.08
CA VAL A 159 -2.47 4.62 22.19
C VAL A 159 -1.54 5.36 23.15
N GLY A 160 -2.02 5.66 24.36
CA GLY A 160 -1.26 6.38 25.39
C GLY A 160 -2.16 7.17 26.35
N THR A 161 -1.67 7.40 27.57
CA THR A 161 -2.36 8.24 28.56
C THR A 161 -2.30 9.69 28.09
N THR A 162 -3.45 10.36 28.00
CA THR A 162 -3.48 11.80 27.72
C THR A 162 -3.05 12.53 28.98
N GLU A 163 -1.76 12.82 29.08
CA GLU A 163 -1.25 13.66 30.15
C GLU A 163 -1.63 15.12 29.86
N TYR A 164 -2.20 15.77 30.88
CA TYR A 164 -2.52 17.18 30.83
C TYR A 164 -1.22 17.98 30.78
N ARG A 165 -1.08 18.87 29.79
CA ARG A 165 0.06 19.79 29.75
C ARG A 165 -0.25 20.99 30.61
N MET A 166 0.19 20.92 31.87
CA MET A 166 0.25 22.10 32.72
C MET A 166 1.18 23.12 32.03
N SER A 167 0.68 24.32 31.73
CA SER A 167 1.58 25.43 31.46
C SER A 167 2.18 25.90 32.78
N LYS A 168 3.32 26.60 32.73
CA LYS A 168 3.94 27.18 33.92
C LYS A 168 2.95 28.02 34.73
N SER A 169 2.11 28.81 34.05
CA SER A 169 1.06 29.60 34.69
C SER A 169 0.02 28.76 35.47
N HIS A 170 -0.36 27.58 34.96
CA HIS A 170 -1.29 26.69 35.67
C HIS A 170 -0.62 26.01 36.86
N GLU A 171 0.67 25.68 36.76
CA GLU A 171 1.44 25.17 37.91
C GLU A 171 1.49 26.21 39.03
N ASP A 172 1.85 27.46 38.70
CA ASP A 172 1.97 28.52 39.68
C ASP A 172 0.61 28.84 40.36
N ALA A 173 -0.49 28.83 39.59
CA ALA A 173 -1.84 29.01 40.13
C ALA A 173 -2.28 27.84 41.04
N ARG A 174 -1.93 26.61 40.66
CA ARG A 174 -2.21 25.42 41.49
C ARG A 174 -1.43 25.48 42.79
N ASP A 175 -0.15 25.81 42.74
CA ASP A 175 0.72 25.86 43.91
C ASP A 175 0.27 26.98 44.88
N ALA A 176 -0.17 28.13 44.35
CA ALA A 176 -0.80 29.20 45.15
C ALA A 176 -2.11 28.75 45.82
N TYR A 177 -2.98 28.05 45.09
CA TYR A 177 -4.23 27.50 45.64
C TYR A 177 -3.97 26.47 46.75
N VAL A 178 -3.02 25.55 46.52
CA VAL A 178 -2.64 24.53 47.52
C VAL A 178 -2.09 25.20 48.77
N GLY A 179 -1.20 26.20 48.63
CA GLY A 179 -0.67 26.96 49.76
C GLY A 179 -1.76 27.63 50.61
N MET A 180 -2.84 28.12 49.98
CA MET A 180 -3.99 28.70 50.67
C MET A 180 -4.88 27.65 51.36
N MET A 181 -5.08 26.49 50.71
CA MET A 181 -6.00 25.46 51.20
C MET A 181 -5.39 24.59 52.30
N VAL A 182 -4.09 24.32 52.27
CA VAL A 182 -3.42 23.43 53.24
C VAL A 182 -3.67 23.85 54.70
N PRO A 183 -3.47 25.12 55.10
CA PRO A 183 -3.80 25.57 56.46
C PRO A 183 -5.27 25.35 56.82
N THR A 184 -6.17 25.62 55.88
CA THR A 184 -7.63 25.51 56.09
C THR A 184 -8.09 24.07 56.36
N VAL A 185 -7.43 23.09 55.74
CA VAL A 185 -7.72 21.64 55.91
C VAL A 185 -6.98 21.04 57.12
N MET A 186 -5.85 21.64 57.52
CA MET A 186 -5.04 21.17 58.65
C MET A 186 -5.43 21.76 60.02
N MET A 187 -6.19 22.85 60.06
CA MET A 187 -6.67 23.45 61.32
C MET A 187 -7.77 22.60 62.00
N SER A 188 -7.79 22.61 63.34
CA SER A 188 -8.82 21.95 64.16
C SER A 188 -9.69 22.99 64.88
N PRO A 189 -11.02 22.90 64.81
CA PRO A 189 -11.79 21.94 64.01
C PRO A 189 -11.72 22.26 62.51
N ARG A 190 -11.70 21.21 61.68
CA ARG A 190 -11.61 21.36 60.22
C ARG A 190 -12.83 22.08 59.67
N ARG A 191 -12.61 22.97 58.71
CA ARG A 191 -13.73 23.58 57.98
C ARG A 191 -14.43 22.51 57.12
N PRO A 192 -15.78 22.45 57.11
CA PRO A 192 -16.51 21.57 56.19
C PRO A 192 -16.21 21.95 54.74
N VAL A 193 -15.76 21.00 53.92
CA VAL A 193 -15.52 21.18 52.49
C VAL A 193 -16.48 20.27 51.73
N VAL A 194 -17.34 20.87 50.91
CA VAL A 194 -18.26 20.15 50.02
C VAL A 194 -17.74 20.29 48.60
N TYR A 195 -17.46 19.16 47.95
CA TYR A 195 -17.03 19.14 46.56
C TYR A 195 -18.25 19.08 45.64
N LEU A 196 -18.35 20.07 44.76
CA LEU A 196 -19.33 20.09 43.69
C LEU A 196 -18.54 19.98 42.38
N ASP A 197 -18.75 18.90 41.64
CA ASP A 197 -18.17 18.72 40.31
C ASP A 197 -19.26 18.32 39.33
N GLU A 198 -19.14 18.80 38.10
CA GLU A 198 -20.04 18.49 37.01
C GLU A 198 -19.40 17.41 36.15
N SER A 199 -19.90 16.18 36.25
CA SER A 199 -19.52 15.14 35.29
C SER A 199 -20.37 15.26 34.03
N PHE A 200 -19.74 15.61 32.91
CA PHE A 200 -20.42 15.69 31.62
C PHE A 200 -20.73 14.28 31.11
N VAL A 201 -21.94 13.79 31.36
CA VAL A 201 -22.44 12.51 30.81
C VAL A 201 -22.92 12.73 29.38
N HIS A 202 -21.99 12.79 28.43
CA HIS A 202 -22.33 13.00 27.02
C HIS A 202 -21.78 11.87 26.13
N HIS A 203 -22.69 11.06 25.59
CA HIS A 203 -22.35 9.80 24.92
C HIS A 203 -21.83 9.89 23.48
N HIS A 204 -21.68 11.07 22.87
CA HIS A 204 -21.56 11.13 21.40
C HIS A 204 -20.58 12.13 20.74
N TYR A 205 -19.42 12.45 21.31
CA TYR A 205 -18.41 13.23 20.55
C TYR A 205 -16.98 12.71 20.68
N SER A 206 -16.63 11.68 19.90
CA SER A 206 -15.22 11.31 19.64
C SER A 206 -14.82 11.59 18.18
N SER A 207 -15.30 12.69 17.59
CA SER A 207 -14.92 13.11 16.23
C SER A 207 -13.41 13.32 16.06
N TYR A 208 -12.71 13.65 17.16
CA TYR A 208 -11.26 13.79 17.22
C TYR A 208 -10.49 12.47 17.16
N ALA A 209 -11.13 11.34 17.49
CA ALA A 209 -10.52 10.00 17.46
C ALA A 209 -10.41 9.43 16.03
N ASP A 210 -10.74 10.22 15.02
CA ASP A 210 -10.94 9.77 13.64
C ASP A 210 -9.97 10.44 12.65
N SER A 211 -9.08 11.30 13.16
CA SER A 211 -8.11 12.09 12.41
C SER A 211 -6.81 11.34 12.15
N LEU A 212 -6.12 11.69 11.06
CA LEU A 212 -4.80 11.17 10.75
C LEU A 212 -3.74 11.75 11.68
N TYR A 213 -2.83 10.89 12.14
CA TYR A 213 -1.66 11.28 12.92
C TYR A 213 -0.44 10.43 12.57
N HIS A 214 0.75 10.98 12.78
CA HIS A 214 1.98 10.19 12.75
C HIS A 214 2.29 9.69 14.17
N PRO A 215 2.65 8.41 14.37
CA PRO A 215 2.94 7.86 15.70
C PRO A 215 4.13 8.54 16.37
N ASP A 216 5.16 8.91 15.60
CA ASP A 216 6.34 9.62 16.12
C ASP A 216 6.11 11.11 16.40
N ASP A 217 4.95 11.67 16.03
CA ASP A 217 4.67 13.07 16.37
C ASP A 217 4.41 13.17 17.88
N PRO A 218 5.13 14.05 18.61
CA PRO A 218 4.93 14.21 20.04
C PRO A 218 3.45 14.49 20.30
N MET A 219 2.89 13.78 21.28
CA MET A 219 1.48 13.87 21.60
C MET A 219 1.11 15.35 21.77
N ARG A 220 0.16 15.84 20.96
CA ARG A 220 -0.39 17.18 21.17
C ARG A 220 -1.20 17.12 22.46
N MET A 221 -0.52 17.43 23.54
CA MET A 221 -1.10 17.51 24.86
C MET A 221 -2.25 18.50 24.83
N SER A 222 -3.38 18.14 25.44
CA SER A 222 -4.55 19.02 25.45
C SER A 222 -4.20 20.30 26.20
N LYS A 223 -4.10 21.41 25.48
CA LYS A 223 -4.31 22.73 26.07
C LYS A 223 -5.81 22.85 26.33
N HIS A 224 -6.19 22.78 27.60
CA HIS A 224 -7.41 23.39 28.11
C HIS A 224 -6.95 24.47 29.06
#